data_AF-M3CDF5-F1
#
_entry.id   AF-M3CDF5-F1
#
_cell.length_a   1.000
_cell.length_b   1.000
_cell.length_c   1.000
_cell.angle_alpha   90.00
_cell.angle_beta   90.00
_cell.angle_gamma   90.00
#
_symmetry.space_group_name_H-M   'P 1'
#
loop_
_entity.id
_entity.type
_entity.pdbx_description
1 polymer ?
#
loop_
_entity_poly.entity_id
_entity_poly.type
_entity_poly.pdbx_seq_one_letter_code
_entity_poly.pdbx_strand_id
1 'polypeptide(L)'
;MTSVHEKPLLAGSLRAKDIQMAATADLDRRVVLISGAIDVNTHDIVVTFELPEPGKWQIIKSESNLTDLPWLTWQMTCDEHTRFSADSDAMIVSRQFAKTFMTPDQDRITFYDGEVRPGEAVLKMFTIEAARRRTTINHNRFVPPPTDVPGTSPQRPEQPTQPRPIKQQLEEQIRLVVENGMPPRPAIELYIPVTSIKG
;
A
#
# COMPACT_ATOMS: atom_id res chain seq x y z
N MET A 1 3.78 -5.80 38.08
CA MET A 1 3.52 -4.65 37.19
C MET A 1 4.59 -4.63 36.14
N THR A 2 4.37 -5.28 35.00
CA THR A 2 5.30 -5.34 33.88
C THR A 2 5.02 -4.18 32.95
N SER A 3 5.97 -3.25 32.84
CA SER A 3 5.91 -2.12 31.91
C SER A 3 5.95 -2.65 30.48
N VAL A 4 4.89 -2.40 29.73
CA VAL A 4 4.85 -2.62 28.28
C VAL A 4 5.81 -1.60 27.66
N HIS A 5 6.91 -2.07 27.08
CA HIS A 5 7.74 -1.26 26.21
C HIS A 5 6.95 -0.99 24.92
N GLU A 6 6.21 0.11 24.89
CA GLU A 6 5.81 0.74 23.63
C GLU A 6 7.10 1.09 22.88
N LYS A 7 7.29 0.51 21.69
CA LYS A 7 8.32 1.00 20.77
C LYS A 7 8.02 2.48 20.51
N PRO A 8 8.99 3.39 20.66
CA PRO A 8 8.78 4.79 20.32
C PRO A 8 8.40 4.89 18.84
N LEU A 9 7.37 5.70 18.58
CA LEU A 9 6.99 6.17 17.24
C LEU A 9 8.25 6.51 16.45
N LEU A 10 8.36 6.03 15.21
CA LEU A 10 9.48 6.37 14.32
C LEU A 10 9.61 7.90 14.30
N ALA A 11 10.76 8.40 14.76
CA ALA A 11 11.02 9.83 14.79
C ALA A 11 10.86 10.40 13.37
N GLY A 12 9.84 11.23 13.15
CA GLY A 12 9.55 11.86 11.86
C GLY A 12 8.19 11.50 11.23
N SER A 13 7.32 10.74 11.90
CA SER A 13 5.97 10.50 11.35
C SER A 13 5.07 11.73 11.43
N LEU A 14 4.60 12.20 10.27
CA LEU A 14 3.59 13.25 10.16
C LEU A 14 2.20 12.59 10.29
N ARG A 15 1.42 12.98 11.29
CA ARG A 15 -0.01 12.62 11.33
C ARG A 15 -0.76 13.53 10.38
N ALA A 16 -1.23 12.99 9.26
CA ALA A 16 -2.10 13.77 8.38
C ALA A 16 -3.52 13.78 8.94
N LYS A 17 -4.03 14.97 9.26
CA LYS A 17 -5.44 15.16 9.66
C LYS A 17 -6.36 15.37 8.45
N ASP A 18 -5.79 15.67 7.28
CA ASP A 18 -6.52 16.11 6.10
C ASP A 18 -6.67 15.02 5.03
N ILE A 19 -6.08 13.84 5.24
CA ILE A 19 -6.29 12.68 4.37
C ILE A 19 -7.57 11.98 4.83
N GLN A 20 -8.68 12.23 4.11
CA GLN A 20 -9.95 11.59 4.39
C GLN A 20 -9.89 10.10 3.99
N MET A 21 -9.85 9.24 5.00
CA MET A 21 -10.12 7.81 4.85
C MET A 21 -11.25 7.42 5.79
N ALA A 22 -12.12 6.54 5.32
CA ALA A 22 -13.23 5.99 6.10
C ALA A 22 -13.26 4.47 5.96
N ALA A 23 -13.71 3.79 7.02
CA ALA A 23 -13.88 2.35 7.00
C ALA A 23 -15.22 1.93 7.58
N THR A 24 -15.77 0.85 7.04
CA THR A 24 -16.98 0.19 7.54
C THR A 24 -16.75 -1.31 7.61
N ALA A 25 -17.16 -1.94 8.70
CA ALA A 25 -17.07 -3.38 8.89
C ALA A 25 -18.46 -4.02 8.83
N ASP A 26 -18.66 -4.93 7.88
CA ASP A 26 -19.78 -5.87 7.83
C ASP A 26 -19.42 -7.08 8.72
N LEU A 27 -20.11 -7.18 9.86
CA LEU A 27 -19.81 -8.20 10.88
C LEU A 27 -20.21 -9.60 10.43
N ASP A 28 -21.31 -9.73 9.69
CA ASP A 28 -21.85 -11.03 9.29
C ASP A 28 -20.98 -11.66 8.20
N ARG A 29 -20.45 -10.83 7.29
CA ARG A 29 -19.56 -11.28 6.21
C ARG A 29 -18.08 -11.27 6.58
N ARG A 30 -17.70 -10.72 7.74
CA ARG A 30 -16.30 -10.49 8.13
C ARG A 30 -15.52 -9.68 7.09
N VAL A 31 -16.14 -8.62 6.57
CA VAL A 31 -15.55 -7.74 5.54
C VAL A 31 -15.32 -6.35 6.12
N VAL A 32 -14.14 -5.78 5.91
CA VAL A 32 -13.86 -4.36 6.13
C VAL A 32 -13.71 -3.67 4.77
N LEU A 33 -14.58 -2.70 4.53
CA LEU A 33 -14.51 -1.80 3.39
C LEU A 33 -13.72 -0.55 3.81
N ILE A 34 -12.65 -0.21 3.11
CA ILE A 34 -11.84 0.98 3.37
C ILE A 34 -11.79 1.82 2.10
N SER A 35 -12.07 3.12 2.21
CA SER A 35 -11.98 4.06 1.09
C SER A 35 -11.24 5.33 1.48
N GLY A 36 -10.51 5.91 0.54
CA GLY A 36 -9.91 7.23 0.70
C GLY A 36 -9.06 7.66 -0.49
N ALA A 37 -8.19 8.62 -0.26
CA ALA A 37 -7.33 9.21 -1.27
C ALA A 37 -5.92 9.46 -0.74
N ILE A 38 -4.94 9.58 -1.64
CA ILE A 38 -3.53 9.80 -1.31
C ILE A 38 -2.93 10.79 -2.28
N ASP A 39 -2.32 11.84 -1.74
CA ASP A 39 -1.80 13.02 -2.43
C ASP A 39 -0.28 13.18 -2.29
N VAL A 40 0.42 12.15 -1.81
CA VAL A 40 1.87 12.17 -1.56
C VAL A 40 2.56 10.94 -2.16
N ASN A 41 3.62 11.21 -2.93
CA ASN A 41 4.46 10.17 -3.54
C ASN A 41 5.77 9.92 -2.78
N THR A 42 6.20 10.84 -1.92
CA THR A 42 7.53 10.80 -1.27
C THR A 42 7.57 10.05 0.05
N HIS A 43 6.39 9.70 0.59
CA HIS A 43 6.23 9.08 1.89
C HIS A 43 5.58 7.70 1.77
N ASP A 44 5.88 6.84 2.74
CA ASP A 44 5.12 5.62 2.99
C ASP A 44 3.86 5.96 3.77
N ILE A 45 2.77 5.23 3.53
CA ILE A 45 1.49 5.47 4.21
C ILE A 45 1.22 4.33 5.17
N VAL A 46 1.34 4.63 6.46
CA VAL A 46 1.09 3.68 7.55
C VAL A 46 -0.34 3.85 8.02
N VAL A 47 -1.18 2.87 7.68
CA VAL A 47 -2.61 2.89 8.02
C VAL A 47 -2.85 2.02 9.23
N THR A 48 -3.42 2.61 10.27
CA THR A 48 -3.91 1.91 11.46
C THR A 48 -5.42 1.95 11.51
N PHE A 49 -6.06 0.81 11.76
CA PHE A 49 -7.50 0.72 12.00
C PHE A 49 -7.79 -0.33 13.09
N GLU A 50 -8.98 -0.28 13.67
CA GLU A 50 -9.40 -1.26 14.67
C GLU A 50 -10.47 -2.19 14.11
N LEU A 51 -10.16 -3.48 14.06
CA LEU A 51 -11.13 -4.52 13.77
C LEU A 51 -12.18 -4.61 14.91
N PRO A 52 -13.44 -4.94 14.57
CA PRO A 52 -14.47 -5.20 15.57
C PRO A 52 -14.10 -6.31 16.56
N GLU A 53 -13.27 -7.26 16.15
CA GLU A 53 -12.66 -8.29 16.97
C GLU A 53 -11.47 -8.94 16.23
N PRO A 54 -10.51 -9.57 16.94
CA PRO A 54 -9.44 -10.35 16.31
C PRO A 54 -9.97 -11.48 15.41
N GLY A 55 -9.11 -11.99 14.53
CA GLY A 55 -9.40 -13.12 13.65
C GLY A 55 -9.21 -12.78 12.16
N LYS A 56 -9.85 -13.59 11.31
CA LYS A 56 -9.74 -13.49 9.85
C LYS A 56 -10.77 -12.50 9.29
N TRP A 57 -10.31 -11.53 8.52
CA TRP A 57 -11.15 -10.49 7.91
C TRP A 57 -10.74 -10.27 6.45
N GLN A 58 -11.73 -10.21 5.56
CA GLN A 58 -11.51 -9.75 4.19
C GLN A 58 -11.46 -8.23 4.19
N ILE A 59 -10.43 -7.67 3.57
CA ILE A 59 -10.26 -6.23 3.38
C ILE A 59 -10.51 -5.92 1.91
N ILE A 60 -11.46 -5.02 1.65
CA ILE A 60 -11.69 -4.43 0.32
C ILE A 60 -11.35 -2.96 0.45
N LYS A 61 -10.29 -2.54 -0.25
CA LYS A 61 -9.72 -1.19 -0.11
C LYS A 61 -9.67 -0.48 -1.45
N SER A 62 -10.21 0.74 -1.50
CA SER A 62 -10.11 1.64 -2.64
C SER A 62 -9.39 2.93 -2.26
N GLU A 63 -8.33 3.28 -2.99
CA GLU A 63 -7.55 4.50 -2.74
C GLU A 63 -7.34 5.27 -4.04
N SER A 64 -7.74 6.55 -4.05
CA SER A 64 -7.57 7.44 -5.21
C SER A 64 -6.15 8.03 -5.25
N ASN A 65 -5.54 8.04 -6.42
CA ASN A 65 -4.27 8.73 -6.68
C ASN A 65 -4.53 10.20 -6.96
N LEU A 66 -4.31 11.07 -5.97
CA LEU A 66 -4.38 12.53 -6.12
C LEU A 66 -3.02 13.17 -6.35
N THR A 67 -2.00 12.36 -6.64
CA THR A 67 -0.65 12.83 -6.94
C THR A 67 -0.49 13.20 -8.40
N ASP A 68 0.69 13.67 -8.77
CA ASP A 68 1.07 14.06 -10.13
C ASP A 68 1.72 12.92 -10.94
N LEU A 69 1.98 11.76 -10.33
CA LEU A 69 2.70 10.64 -10.96
C LEU A 69 1.88 9.34 -10.90
N PRO A 70 2.04 8.45 -11.89
CA PRO A 70 1.44 7.12 -11.82
C PRO A 70 2.13 6.25 -10.78
N TRP A 71 1.34 5.37 -10.13
CA TRP A 71 1.87 4.31 -9.28
C TRP A 71 2.02 3.03 -10.11
N LEU A 72 3.24 2.53 -10.22
CA LEU A 72 3.55 1.37 -11.07
C LEU A 72 3.56 0.04 -10.30
N THR A 73 3.72 0.14 -8.98
CA THR A 73 3.53 -0.99 -8.08
C THR A 73 2.89 -0.51 -6.80
N TRP A 74 2.27 -1.44 -6.08
CA TRP A 74 1.71 -1.21 -4.77
C TRP A 74 2.11 -2.33 -3.82
N GLN A 75 2.93 -2.01 -2.83
CA GLN A 75 3.37 -2.93 -1.80
C GLN A 75 2.65 -2.65 -0.48
N MET A 76 2.23 -3.70 0.20
CA MET A 76 1.67 -3.63 1.54
C MET A 76 2.44 -4.56 2.47
N THR A 77 2.73 -4.09 3.69
CA THR A 77 3.34 -4.91 4.75
C THR A 77 2.56 -4.78 6.04
N CYS A 78 2.37 -5.89 6.74
CA CYS A 78 1.66 -5.94 8.02
C CYS A 78 2.58 -5.66 9.22
N ASP A 79 1.97 -5.35 10.36
CA ASP A 79 2.66 -5.36 11.66
C ASP A 79 2.97 -6.78 12.16
N GLU A 80 3.67 -6.88 13.30
CA GLU A 80 4.06 -8.16 13.88
C GLU A 80 2.88 -9.07 14.27
N HIS A 81 1.66 -8.53 14.41
CA HIS A 81 0.47 -9.23 14.90
C HIS A 81 -0.56 -9.55 13.80
N THR A 82 -0.25 -9.20 12.56
CA THR A 82 -1.13 -9.35 11.42
C THR A 82 -0.38 -10.08 10.30
N ARG A 83 -1.06 -11.00 9.61
CA ARG A 83 -0.53 -11.64 8.40
C ARG A 83 -1.55 -11.59 7.29
N PHE A 84 -1.09 -11.56 6.05
CA PHE A 84 -1.94 -11.82 4.91
C PHE A 84 -2.27 -13.31 4.88
N SER A 85 -3.50 -13.67 4.50
CA SER A 85 -3.91 -15.08 4.41
C SER A 85 -4.05 -15.47 2.94
N ALA A 86 -3.19 -16.37 2.46
CA ALA A 86 -3.35 -16.99 1.14
C ALA A 86 -4.42 -18.10 1.12
N ASP A 87 -4.71 -18.69 2.28
CA ASP A 87 -5.65 -19.81 2.43
C ASP A 87 -7.10 -19.34 2.58
N SER A 88 -7.45 -18.19 2.01
CA SER A 88 -8.83 -17.70 2.01
C SER A 88 -9.48 -17.89 0.66
N ASP A 89 -10.76 -18.26 0.65
CA ASP A 89 -11.57 -18.28 -0.58
C ASP A 89 -11.58 -16.92 -1.30
N ALA A 90 -11.28 -15.84 -0.57
CA ALA A 90 -11.06 -14.51 -1.11
C ALA A 90 -9.70 -14.38 -1.80
N MET A 91 -9.72 -14.06 -3.09
CA MET A 91 -8.50 -13.84 -3.87
C MET A 91 -7.75 -12.58 -3.41
N ILE A 92 -6.42 -12.66 -3.36
CA ILE A 92 -5.53 -11.49 -3.20
C ILE A 92 -5.32 -10.85 -4.57
N VAL A 93 -6.08 -9.80 -4.86
CA VAL A 93 -6.12 -9.18 -6.19
C VAL A 93 -6.15 -7.66 -6.13
N SER A 94 -5.66 -7.05 -7.20
CA SER A 94 -5.93 -5.66 -7.53
C SER A 94 -6.55 -5.61 -8.93
N ARG A 95 -7.42 -4.62 -9.19
CA ARG A 95 -8.00 -4.44 -10.53
C ARG A 95 -7.05 -3.76 -11.51
N GLN A 96 -6.13 -2.93 -11.01
CA GLN A 96 -5.23 -2.11 -11.83
C GLN A 96 -3.91 -2.80 -12.15
N PHE A 97 -3.59 -3.87 -11.42
CA PHE A 97 -2.35 -4.62 -11.55
C PHE A 97 -2.66 -6.06 -11.94
N ALA A 98 -2.03 -6.54 -13.02
CA ALA A 98 -2.27 -7.88 -13.54
C ALA A 98 -1.61 -8.99 -12.71
N LYS A 99 -0.62 -8.64 -11.87
CA LYS A 99 0.15 -9.60 -11.08
C LYS A 99 0.20 -9.24 -9.60
N THR A 100 0.28 -10.30 -8.80
CA THR A 100 0.45 -10.24 -7.35
C THR A 100 1.63 -11.13 -6.96
N PHE A 101 2.49 -10.65 -6.08
CA PHE A 101 3.51 -11.43 -5.38
C PHE A 101 3.23 -11.36 -3.88
N MET A 102 3.35 -12.49 -3.18
CA MET A 102 3.26 -12.54 -1.72
C MET A 102 4.51 -13.25 -1.19
N THR A 103 5.10 -12.72 -0.12
CA THR A 103 6.25 -13.36 0.52
C THR A 103 5.85 -14.67 1.22
N PRO A 104 6.77 -15.64 1.36
CA PRO A 104 6.46 -16.93 1.98
C PRO A 104 6.02 -16.84 3.45
N ASP A 105 6.49 -15.84 4.18
CA ASP A 105 6.10 -15.52 5.56
C ASP A 105 4.80 -14.72 5.67
N GLN A 106 4.17 -14.42 4.53
CA GLN A 106 2.86 -13.79 4.39
C GLN A 106 2.76 -12.41 5.07
N ASP A 107 3.88 -11.71 5.20
CA ASP A 107 3.92 -10.38 5.79
C ASP A 107 3.84 -9.25 4.75
N ARG A 108 4.05 -9.58 3.47
CA ARG A 108 4.12 -8.64 2.35
C ARG A 108 3.34 -9.12 1.14
N ILE A 109 2.58 -8.20 0.55
CA ILE A 109 1.99 -8.34 -0.79
C ILE A 109 2.51 -7.22 -1.67
N THR A 110 2.84 -7.53 -2.92
CA THR A 110 3.15 -6.55 -3.96
C THR A 110 2.27 -6.78 -5.19
N PHE A 111 1.50 -5.77 -5.57
CA PHE A 111 0.78 -5.73 -6.84
C PHE A 111 1.62 -4.98 -7.88
N TYR A 112 1.71 -5.51 -9.10
CA TYR A 112 2.54 -4.96 -10.19
C TYR A 112 2.01 -5.40 -11.57
N ASP A 113 2.68 -4.96 -12.63
CA ASP A 113 2.27 -5.20 -14.03
C ASP A 113 0.96 -4.48 -14.37
N GLY A 114 1.01 -3.16 -14.31
CA GLY A 114 -0.09 -2.23 -14.46
C GLY A 114 0.28 -0.85 -13.92
N GLU A 115 -0.67 0.07 -13.88
CA GLU A 115 -0.46 1.39 -13.30
C GLU A 115 -1.75 1.97 -12.74
N VAL A 116 -1.59 2.94 -11.84
CA VAL A 116 -2.69 3.76 -11.30
C VAL A 116 -2.34 5.21 -11.58
N ARG A 117 -3.00 5.82 -12.56
CA ARG A 117 -2.70 7.19 -12.98
C ARG A 117 -3.29 8.22 -12.01
N PRO A 118 -2.78 9.47 -12.02
CA PRO A 118 -3.45 10.60 -11.37
C PRO A 118 -4.95 10.64 -11.71
N GLY A 119 -5.78 10.77 -10.68
CA GLY A 119 -7.25 10.74 -10.76
C GLY A 119 -7.89 9.35 -10.76
N GLU A 120 -7.12 8.27 -10.95
CA GLU A 120 -7.64 6.89 -10.87
C GLU A 120 -7.63 6.35 -9.45
N ALA A 121 -8.47 5.35 -9.19
CA ALA A 121 -8.48 4.62 -7.93
C ALA A 121 -7.87 3.23 -8.09
N VAL A 122 -7.05 2.84 -7.12
CA VAL A 122 -6.61 1.45 -6.97
C VAL A 122 -7.60 0.69 -6.09
N LEU A 123 -8.14 -0.43 -6.58
CA LEU A 123 -8.98 -1.35 -5.82
C LEU A 123 -8.19 -2.59 -5.49
N LYS A 124 -8.08 -2.91 -4.20
CA LYS A 124 -7.37 -4.08 -3.67
C LYS A 124 -8.31 -4.90 -2.81
N MET A 125 -8.25 -6.22 -2.97
CA MET A 125 -8.96 -7.18 -2.14
C MET A 125 -7.94 -8.17 -1.60
N PHE A 126 -7.94 -8.39 -0.30
CA PHE A 126 -7.04 -9.32 0.36
C PHE A 126 -7.62 -9.74 1.70
N THR A 127 -7.14 -10.85 2.25
CA THR A 127 -7.55 -11.30 3.58
C THR A 127 -6.40 -11.14 4.55
N ILE A 128 -6.71 -10.70 5.76
CA ILE A 128 -5.78 -10.69 6.87
C ILE A 128 -6.24 -11.63 7.97
N GLU A 129 -5.28 -12.14 8.73
CA GLU A 129 -5.50 -12.76 10.02
C GLU A 129 -4.78 -11.92 11.07
N ALA A 130 -5.53 -11.40 12.04
CA ALA A 130 -5.03 -10.50 13.06
C ALA A 130 -5.20 -11.09 14.46
N ALA A 131 -4.12 -11.17 15.22
CA ALA A 131 -4.14 -11.62 16.61
C ALA A 131 -4.71 -10.57 17.58
N ARG A 132 -4.90 -9.33 17.10
CA ARG A 132 -5.38 -8.18 17.89
C ARG A 132 -6.38 -7.36 17.08
N ARG A 133 -7.15 -6.51 17.77
CA ARG A 133 -8.07 -5.57 17.14
C ARG A 133 -7.34 -4.49 16.35
N ARG A 134 -6.31 -3.89 16.96
CA ARG A 134 -5.50 -2.87 16.33
C ARG A 134 -4.64 -3.53 15.25
N THR A 135 -4.84 -3.11 14.01
CA THR A 135 -4.12 -3.61 12.83
C THR A 135 -3.45 -2.44 12.14
N THR A 136 -2.18 -2.62 11.79
CA THR A 136 -1.39 -1.64 11.05
C THR A 136 -0.89 -2.26 9.75
N ILE A 137 -1.09 -1.55 8.64
CA ILE A 137 -0.59 -1.92 7.32
C ILE A 137 0.18 -0.73 6.74
N ASN A 138 1.45 -0.93 6.41
CA ASN A 138 2.24 0.04 5.67
C ASN A 138 2.01 -0.13 4.16
N HIS A 139 1.93 0.98 3.43
CA HIS A 139 1.64 1.01 2.00
C HIS A 139 2.70 1.81 1.26
N ASN A 140 3.48 1.12 0.44
CA ASN A 140 4.56 1.71 -0.33
C ASN A 140 4.23 1.61 -1.82
N ARG A 141 4.68 2.58 -2.61
CA ARG A 141 4.43 2.64 -4.06
C ARG A 141 5.73 2.95 -4.76
N PHE A 142 5.97 2.26 -5.86
CA PHE A 142 7.02 2.66 -6.78
C PHE A 142 6.43 3.65 -7.79
N VAL A 143 7.04 4.81 -7.87
CA VAL A 143 6.76 5.87 -8.84
C VAL A 143 7.96 6.00 -9.78
N PRO A 144 7.75 6.24 -11.08
CA PRO A 144 8.86 6.45 -11.99
C PRO A 144 9.61 7.74 -11.62
N PRO A 145 10.93 7.81 -11.91
CA PRO A 145 11.66 9.07 -11.86
C PRO A 145 10.97 10.16 -12.71
N PRO A 146 10.94 11.43 -12.29
CA PRO A 146 10.29 12.50 -13.05
C PRO A 146 10.82 12.68 -14.48
N THR A 147 12.05 12.26 -14.77
CA THR A 147 12.67 12.29 -16.10
C THR A 147 12.05 11.28 -17.07
N ASP A 148 11.41 10.24 -16.54
CA ASP A 148 10.93 9.08 -17.28
C ASP A 148 9.43 9.18 -17.60
N VAL A 149 8.80 10.30 -17.19
CA VAL A 149 7.42 10.66 -17.53
C VAL A 149 7.42 11.47 -18.84
N PRO A 150 6.66 11.06 -19.87
CA PRO A 150 6.56 11.83 -21.10
C PRO A 150 6.01 13.24 -20.84
N GLY A 151 6.84 14.27 -21.09
CA GLY A 151 6.44 15.69 -20.99
C GLY A 151 7.09 16.51 -19.87
N THR A 152 7.90 15.91 -18.99
CA THR A 152 8.50 16.59 -17.81
C THR A 152 10.02 16.78 -17.86
N SER A 153 10.71 16.32 -18.92
CA SER A 153 12.16 16.49 -19.03
C SER A 153 12.55 17.90 -19.52
N PRO A 154 13.37 18.67 -18.77
CA PRO A 154 14.13 19.78 -19.33
C PRO A 154 15.17 19.23 -20.29
N GLN A 155 15.25 19.77 -21.51
CA GLN A 155 16.27 19.42 -22.50
C GLN A 155 17.68 19.59 -21.88
N ARG A 156 18.37 18.49 -21.56
CA ARG A 156 19.79 18.49 -21.18
C ARG A 156 20.63 17.98 -22.36
N PRO A 157 21.80 18.59 -22.64
CA PRO A 157 22.62 18.20 -23.80
C PRO A 157 23.15 16.76 -23.66
N GLU A 158 23.15 16.07 -24.80
CA GLU A 158 23.41 14.65 -24.99
C GLU A 158 24.81 14.20 -24.50
N GLN A 159 24.85 13.16 -23.66
CA GLN A 159 26.04 12.32 -23.45
C GLN A 159 25.83 10.96 -24.12
N PRO A 160 26.81 10.44 -24.88
CA PRO A 160 26.66 9.20 -25.64
C PRO A 160 27.01 7.98 -24.77
N THR A 161 26.08 7.57 -23.91
CA THR A 161 25.97 6.19 -23.45
C THR A 161 24.65 5.65 -23.99
N GLN A 162 24.70 4.60 -24.81
CA GLN A 162 23.52 4.03 -25.46
C GLN A 162 22.39 3.85 -24.42
N PRO A 163 21.23 4.52 -24.59
CA PRO A 163 20.16 4.38 -23.63
C PRO A 163 19.61 2.96 -23.75
N ARG A 164 19.68 2.16 -22.67
CA ARG A 164 18.73 1.06 -22.55
C ARG A 164 17.33 1.70 -22.69
N PRO A 165 16.41 1.13 -23.48
CA PRO A 165 15.07 1.69 -23.60
C PRO A 165 14.51 1.91 -22.19
N ILE A 166 14.04 3.13 -21.86
CA ILE A 166 13.55 3.54 -20.53
C ILE A 166 12.65 2.47 -19.91
N LYS A 167 11.84 1.81 -20.74
CA LYS A 167 10.99 0.67 -20.40
C LYS A 167 11.75 -0.50 -19.74
N GLN A 168 12.88 -0.94 -20.28
CA GLN A 168 13.66 -2.06 -19.75
C GLN A 168 14.27 -1.72 -18.38
N GLN A 169 14.70 -0.48 -18.18
CA GLN A 169 15.21 -0.04 -16.87
C GLN A 169 14.09 -0.01 -15.83
N LEU A 170 12.91 0.44 -16.24
CA LEU A 170 11.73 0.48 -15.37
C LEU A 170 11.27 -0.93 -14.98
N GLU A 171 11.20 -1.84 -15.94
CA GLU A 171 10.88 -3.26 -15.71
C GLU A 171 11.88 -3.92 -14.74
N GLU A 172 13.17 -3.63 -14.91
CA GLU A 172 14.22 -4.12 -14.00
C GLU A 172 14.03 -3.59 -12.57
N GLN A 173 13.75 -2.29 -12.42
CA GLN A 173 13.50 -1.70 -11.10
C GLN A 173 12.25 -2.27 -10.43
N ILE A 174 11.17 -2.47 -11.20
CA ILE A 174 9.95 -3.13 -10.71
C ILE A 174 10.28 -4.55 -10.25
N ARG A 175 11.04 -5.33 -11.03
CA ARG A 175 11.45 -6.68 -10.64
C ARG A 175 12.22 -6.67 -9.31
N LEU A 176 13.22 -5.80 -9.18
CA LEU A 176 14.01 -5.67 -7.97
C LEU A 176 13.17 -5.30 -6.75
N VAL A 177 12.18 -4.42 -6.91
CA VAL A 177 11.23 -4.04 -5.84
C VAL A 177 10.32 -5.21 -5.47
N VAL A 178 9.83 -5.98 -6.43
CA VAL A 178 8.99 -7.15 -6.15
C VAL A 178 9.77 -8.21 -5.36
N GLU A 179 11.00 -8.50 -5.78
CA GLU A 179 11.87 -9.50 -5.15
C GLU A 179 12.33 -9.06 -3.76
N ASN A 180 12.92 -7.86 -3.66
CA ASN A 180 13.61 -7.43 -2.45
C ASN A 180 12.73 -6.60 -1.51
N GLY A 181 11.60 -6.09 -2.00
CA GLY A 181 10.79 -5.10 -1.31
C GLY A 181 11.27 -3.68 -1.58
N MET A 182 10.38 -2.71 -1.35
CA MET A 182 10.74 -1.29 -1.44
C MET A 182 11.66 -0.84 -0.30
N PRO A 183 12.61 0.07 -0.60
CA PRO A 183 13.37 0.72 0.46
C PRO A 183 12.45 1.55 1.35
N PRO A 184 12.76 1.67 2.66
CA PRO A 184 11.95 2.45 3.58
C PRO A 184 12.04 3.94 3.24
N ARG A 185 10.92 4.65 3.40
CA ARG A 185 10.83 6.11 3.27
C ARG A 185 10.26 6.73 4.55
N PRO A 186 10.36 8.05 4.74
CA PRO A 186 9.61 8.72 5.80
C PRO A 186 8.12 8.36 5.72
N ALA A 187 7.47 8.18 6.87
CA ALA A 187 6.11 7.67 6.93
C ALA A 187 5.10 8.74 7.35
N ILE A 188 3.90 8.67 6.77
CA ILE A 188 2.71 9.38 7.24
C ILE A 188 1.80 8.39 7.93
N GLU A 189 1.43 8.66 9.17
CA GLU A 189 0.55 7.82 9.96
C GLU A 189 -0.90 8.28 9.82
N LEU A 190 -1.77 7.34 9.44
CA LEU A 190 -3.20 7.54 9.30
C LEU A 190 -3.95 6.60 10.25
N TYR A 191 -4.89 7.15 11.00
CA TYR A 191 -5.85 6.36 11.76
C TYR A 191 -7.22 6.41 11.08
N ILE A 192 -7.76 5.24 10.73
CA ILE A 192 -9.06 5.14 10.07
C ILE A 192 -10.09 4.68 11.10
N PRO A 193 -11.13 5.49 11.41
CA PRO A 193 -12.23 5.04 12.23
C PRO A 193 -13.03 3.96 11.46
N VAL A 194 -13.31 2.85 12.14
CA VAL A 194 -14.11 1.75 11.59
C VAL A 194 -15.51 1.80 12.21
N THR A 195 -16.53 1.99 11.36
CA THR A 195 -17.92 1.90 11.78
C THR A 195 -18.44 0.49 11.54
N SER A 196 -19.03 -0.15 12.53
CA SER A 196 -19.62 -1.49 12.35
C SER A 196 -21.07 -1.39 11.89
N ILE A 197 -21.44 -2.23 10.93
CA ILE A 197 -22.82 -2.45 10.50
C ILE A 197 -23.19 -3.92 10.71
N LYS A 198 -24.45 -4.16 11.12
CA LYS A 198 -25.07 -5.48 11.07
C LYS A 198 -25.93 -5.52 9.82
N GLY A 199 -25.81 -6.58 9.03
CA GLY A 199 -26.64 -6.80 7.84
C GLY A 199 -28.08 -7.12 8.18
#